data_AF-A0A349DM77-F1
#
_entry.id   AF-A0A349DM77-F1
#
_cell.length_a   1.000
_cell.length_b   1.000
_cell.length_c   1.000
_cell.angle_alpha   90.00
_cell.angle_beta   90.00
_cell.angle_gamma   90.00
#
_symmetry.space_group_name_H-M   'P 1'
#
loop_
_entity.id
_entity.type
_entity.pdbx_description
1 polymer ?
#
loop_
_entity_poly.entity_id
_entity_poly.type
_entity_poly.pdbx_seq_one_letter_code
_entity_poly.pdbx_strand_id
1 'polypeptide(L)' 'MKKLLTLQGVKKLNKKELKAIQGGLACRWPDNHCPGNTVCQTSGPFEGLCR' A
#
# COMPACT_ATOMS: atom_id res chain seq x y z
N MET A 1 -10.49 10.84 -10.17
CA MET A 1 -9.74 10.99 -8.91
C MET A 1 -9.18 12.42 -8.83
N LYS A 2 -9.74 13.32 -7.99
CA LYS A 2 -9.36 14.75 -7.99
C LYS A 2 -9.30 15.42 -6.60
N LYS A 3 -9.18 14.65 -5.50
CA LYS A 3 -9.36 15.20 -4.13
C LYS A 3 -8.29 14.83 -3.09
N LEU A 4 -7.16 14.24 -3.49
CA LEU A 4 -6.05 13.94 -2.56
C LEU A 4 -5.00 15.08 -2.46
N LEU A 5 -4.96 15.97 -3.46
CA LEU A 5 -3.92 17.00 -3.58
C LEU A 5 -4.21 18.29 -2.77
N THR A 6 -5.39 18.40 -2.15
CA THR A 6 -5.85 19.62 -1.45
C THR A 6 -5.88 19.47 0.07
N LEU A 7 -5.38 18.36 0.62
CA LEU A 7 -5.32 18.16 2.07
C LEU A 7 -4.07 18.85 2.64
N GLN A 8 -4.28 19.88 3.46
CA GLN A 8 -3.21 20.51 4.24
C GLN A 8 -2.55 19.45 5.14
N GLY A 9 -1.22 19.33 5.07
CA GLY A 9 -0.44 18.31 5.79
C GLY A 9 -0.04 17.07 4.99
N VAL A 10 -0.50 16.94 3.73
CA VAL A 10 -0.10 15.80 2.88
C VAL A 10 1.16 16.13 2.09
N LYS A 11 2.30 15.56 2.51
CA LYS A 11 3.55 15.63 1.75
C LYS A 11 3.49 14.62 0.59
N LYS A 12 3.57 15.12 -0.64
CA LYS A 12 3.79 14.27 -1.81
C LYS A 12 5.19 13.68 -1.74
N LEU A 13 5.27 12.36 -1.60
CA LEU A 13 6.55 11.65 -1.55
C LEU A 13 7.22 11.67 -2.92
N ASN A 14 8.53 11.84 -2.92
CA ASN A 14 9.34 11.72 -4.13
C ASN A 14 9.56 10.24 -4.51
N LYS A 15 10.09 9.97 -5.71
CA LYS A 15 10.29 8.58 -6.20
C LYS A 15 11.18 7.72 -5.29
N LYS A 16 12.14 8.31 -4.57
CA LYS A 16 13.00 7.58 -3.64
C LYS A 16 12.25 7.26 -2.35
N GLU A 17 11.51 8.21 -1.82
CA GLU A 17 10.64 8.01 -0.64
C GLU A 17 9.54 6.98 -0.92
N LEU A 18 8.94 6.99 -2.12
CA LEU A 18 7.98 5.97 -2.54
C LEU A 18 8.59 4.56 -2.61
N LYS A 19 9.85 4.42 -3.04
CA LYS A 19 10.57 3.14 -3.02
C LYS A 19 10.97 2.70 -1.62
N ALA A 20 11.18 3.66 -0.71
CA ALA A 20 11.53 3.40 0.68
C ALA A 20 10.31 2.99 1.53
N ILE A 21 9.09 3.25 1.06
CA ILE A 21 7.89 2.64 1.64
C ILE A 21 7.99 1.13 1.37
N GLN A 22 8.44 0.40 2.39
CA GLN A 22 8.39 -1.06 2.42
C GLN A 22 6.95 -1.60 2.58
N GLY A 23 5.97 -0.70 2.71
CA GLY A 23 4.55 -1.02 2.74
C GLY A 23 3.99 -1.33 1.35
N GLY A 24 3.57 -2.58 1.17
CA GLY A 24 2.67 -2.96 0.09
C GLY A 24 1.26 -2.40 0.33
N LEU A 25 0.35 -2.65 -0.62
CA LEU A 25 -1.06 -2.41 -0.35
C LEU A 25 -1.51 -3.36 0.76
N ALA A 26 -2.24 -2.90 1.77
CA ALA A 26 -2.80 -3.82 2.76
C ALA A 26 -3.81 -4.77 2.10
N CYS A 27 -3.81 -6.04 2.52
CA CYS A 27 -4.85 -6.97 2.09
C CYS A 27 -6.22 -6.49 2.59
N ARG A 28 -7.25 -6.71 1.78
CA ARG A 28 -8.62 -6.56 2.28
C ARG A 28 -8.94 -7.76 3.17
N TRP A 29 -9.32 -7.48 4.41
CA TRP A 29 -9.94 -8.47 5.30
C TRP A 29 -11.48 -8.42 5.15
N PRO A 30 -12.19 -9.55 5.28
CA PRO A 30 -11.73 -10.87 5.73
C PRO A 30 -11.25 -11.82 4.61
N ASP A 31 -11.32 -11.42 3.34
CA ASP A 31 -11.14 -12.31 2.19
C ASP A 31 -9.72 -12.36 1.63
N ASN A 32 -8.76 -11.72 2.30
CA ASN A 32 -7.36 -11.62 1.90
C ASN A 32 -7.17 -11.13 0.46
N HIS A 33 -8.08 -10.28 -0.02
CA HIS A 33 -8.07 -9.85 -1.42
C HIS A 33 -6.98 -8.79 -1.68
N CYS A 34 -6.31 -8.96 -2.81
CA CYS A 34 -5.29 -8.08 -3.34
C CYS A 34 -5.58 -7.78 -4.82
N PRO A 35 -5.35 -6.53 -5.29
CA PRO A 35 -5.61 -6.17 -6.67
C PRO A 35 -4.52 -6.66 -7.63
N GLY A 36 -4.93 -6.93 -8.86
CA GLY A 36 -4.03 -7.38 -9.92
C GLY A 36 -3.50 -8.79 -9.67
N ASN A 37 -2.22 -9.00 -9.97
CA ASN A 37 -1.54 -10.29 -9.82
C ASN A 37 -0.76 -10.40 -8.49
N THR A 38 -1.08 -9.57 -7.50
CA THR A 38 -0.43 -9.63 -6.18
C THR A 38 -1.21 -10.54 -5.24
N VAL A 39 -0.52 -11.19 -4.31
CA VAL A 39 -1.11 -12.09 -3.32
C VAL A 39 -1.00 -11.49 -1.93
N CYS A 40 -1.98 -11.76 -1.09
CA CYS A 40 -1.91 -11.38 0.31
C CYS A 40 -0.88 -12.27 1.02
N GLN A 41 0.17 -11.66 1.56
CA GLN A 41 1.11 -12.37 2.42
C GLN A 41 0.46 -12.63 3.77
N THR A 42 0.39 -13.91 4.16
CA THR A 42 -0.19 -14.35 5.43
C THR A 42 0.86 -14.64 6.50
N SER A 43 2.15 -14.39 6.21
CA SER A 43 3.23 -14.63 7.17
C SER A 43 4.49 -13.84 6.84
N GLY A 44 5.36 -13.68 7.84
CA GLY A 44 6.67 -13.06 7.70
C GLY A 44 6.64 -11.53 7.75
N PRO A 45 7.73 -10.85 7.35
CA PRO A 45 7.89 -9.41 7.54
C PRO A 45 6.93 -8.54 6.70
N PHE A 46 6.14 -9.16 5.82
CA PHE A 46 5.15 -8.51 4.97
C PHE A 46 3.73 -9.05 5.20
N GLU A 47 3.49 -9.72 6.32
CA GLU A 47 2.16 -10.21 6.68
C GLU A 47 1.12 -9.09 6.64
N GLY A 48 -0.02 -9.38 6.01
CA GLY A 48 -1.10 -8.42 5.80
C GLY A 48 -0.91 -7.48 4.62
N LEU A 49 0.12 -7.69 3.78
CA LEU A 49 0.39 -6.87 2.59
C LEU A 49 0.30 -7.68 1.29
N CYS A 50 -0.20 -7.04 0.25
CA CYS A 50 -0.23 -7.51 -1.13
C CYS A 50 1.15 -7.39 -1.77
N ARG A 51 1.71 -8.50 -2.23
CA ARG A 51 3.04 -8.60 -2.86
C ARG A 51 3.03 -9.42 -4.13
#